data_AF-A0A8I1U4K1-F1
#
_entry.id   AF-A0A8I1U4K1-F1
#
_cell.length_a   1.000
_cell.length_b   1.000
_cell.length_c   1.000
_cell.angle_alpha   90.00
_cell.angle_beta   90.00
_cell.angle_gamma   90.00
#
_symmetry.space_group_name_H-M   'P 1'
#
loop_
_entity.id
_entity.type
_entity.pdbx_description
1 polymer ?
#
loop_
_entity_poly.entity_id
_entity_poly.type
_entity_poly.pdbx_seq_one_letter_code
_entity_poly.pdbx_strand_id
1 'polypeptide(L)'
;MPRLLWWSQRGYWYGVRHGGVRGRLLSLFIAITWWPALPVAVALQAHLVARPHARYYLSPERVAVIAVVATREGWHIEDHIAARPGTGQGAALRALVLPRLLDHADAEQITIHTTAANETLAARYASELPGLRDVGRGRPRGRRMRRDPAK
;
A
#
# COMPACT_ATOMS: atom_id res chain seq x y z
N MET A 1 4.96 16.88 -2.67
CA MET A 1 4.49 15.99 -3.77
C MET A 1 5.57 15.36 -4.65
N PRO A 2 6.65 16.04 -5.10
CA PRO A 2 7.57 15.44 -6.10
C PRO A 2 8.29 14.18 -5.60
N ARG A 3 8.56 14.08 -4.30
CA ARG A 3 9.21 12.90 -3.68
C ARG A 3 8.36 11.63 -3.78
N LEU A 4 7.05 11.70 -3.53
CA LEU A 4 6.16 10.53 -3.60
C LEU A 4 6.05 10.02 -5.03
N LEU A 5 5.92 10.93 -6.01
CA LEU A 5 5.89 10.60 -7.43
C LEU A 5 7.19 9.90 -7.87
N TRP A 6 8.35 10.41 -7.45
CA TRP A 6 9.63 9.77 -7.71
C TRP A 6 9.75 8.37 -7.08
N TRP A 7 9.27 8.21 -5.84
CA TRP A 7 9.27 6.90 -5.18
C TRP A 7 8.33 5.92 -5.87
N SER A 8 7.16 6.36 -6.32
CA SER A 8 6.22 5.55 -7.11
C SER A 8 6.86 5.10 -8.43
N GLN A 9 7.51 6.00 -9.16
CA GLN A 9 8.24 5.66 -10.39
C GLN A 9 9.30 4.59 -10.14
N ARG A 10 10.13 4.75 -9.10
CA ARG A 10 11.11 3.75 -8.68
C ARG A 10 10.46 2.42 -8.27
N GLY A 11 9.31 2.47 -7.63
CA GLY A 11 8.50 1.30 -7.29
C GLY A 11 8.12 0.48 -8.52
N TYR A 12 7.72 1.15 -9.61
CA TYR A 12 7.42 0.47 -10.88
C TYR A 12 8.67 -0.18 -11.48
N TRP A 13 9.80 0.52 -11.54
CA TRP A 13 11.08 -0.08 -11.98
C TRP A 13 11.51 -1.28 -11.13
N TYR A 14 11.28 -1.22 -9.82
CA TYR A 14 11.51 -2.38 -8.95
C TYR A 14 10.60 -3.55 -9.33
N GLY A 15 9.32 -3.28 -9.61
CA GLY A 15 8.35 -4.27 -10.07
C GLY A 15 8.72 -4.93 -11.41
N VAL A 16 9.37 -4.21 -12.32
CA VAL A 16 9.91 -4.78 -13.58
C VAL A 16 10.91 -5.90 -13.30
N ARG A 17 11.77 -5.73 -12.28
CA ARG A 17 12.81 -6.70 -11.93
C ARG A 17 12.28 -7.86 -11.07
N HIS A 18 11.37 -7.57 -10.15
CA HIS A 18 10.99 -8.51 -9.07
C HIS A 18 9.54 -8.99 -9.10
N GLY A 19 8.72 -8.52 -10.04
CA GLY A 19 7.36 -9.04 -10.24
C GLY A 19 7.33 -10.39 -10.95
N GLY A 20 6.19 -11.10 -10.93
CA GLY A 20 5.91 -12.19 -11.87
C GLY A 20 5.62 -11.66 -13.29
N VAL A 21 5.60 -12.51 -14.32
CA VAL A 21 5.54 -12.12 -15.75
C VAL A 21 4.52 -11.00 -16.06
N ARG A 22 3.25 -11.19 -15.69
CA ARG A 22 2.20 -10.16 -15.91
C ARG A 22 2.45 -8.87 -15.11
N GLY A 23 2.97 -9.00 -13.89
CA GLY A 23 3.33 -7.87 -13.03
C GLY A 23 4.49 -7.07 -13.63
N ARG A 24 5.51 -7.75 -14.18
CA ARG A 24 6.65 -7.12 -14.86
C ARG A 24 6.19 -6.30 -16.07
N LEU A 25 5.35 -6.88 -16.92
CA LEU A 25 4.84 -6.20 -18.13
C LEU A 25 4.03 -4.94 -17.78
N LEU A 26 3.13 -5.02 -16.81
CA LEU A 26 2.35 -3.86 -16.38
C LEU A 26 3.23 -2.81 -15.69
N SER A 27 4.17 -3.23 -14.82
CA SER A 27 5.14 -2.32 -14.22
C SER A 27 6.02 -1.64 -15.27
N LEU A 28 6.42 -2.36 -16.32
CA LEU A 28 7.23 -1.83 -17.42
C LEU A 28 6.44 -0.81 -18.24
N PHE A 29 5.20 -1.15 -18.59
CA PHE A 29 4.29 -0.24 -19.28
C PHE A 29 4.14 1.07 -18.50
N ILE A 30 3.79 1.00 -17.20
CA ILE A 30 3.62 2.19 -16.35
C ILE A 30 4.94 2.97 -16.21
N ALA A 31 6.08 2.29 -16.09
CA ALA A 31 7.38 2.94 -15.96
C ALA A 31 7.78 3.70 -17.23
N ILE A 32 7.48 3.15 -18.42
CA ILE A 32 7.76 3.79 -19.71
C ILE A 32 6.79 4.94 -19.97
N THR A 33 5.49 4.74 -19.72
CA THR A 33 4.46 5.77 -19.96
C THR A 33 4.41 6.84 -18.86
N TRP A 34 5.36 6.84 -17.92
CA TRP A 34 5.36 7.72 -16.77
C TRP A 34 5.37 9.21 -17.14
N TRP A 35 6.25 9.61 -18.06
CA TRP A 35 6.42 11.03 -18.44
C TRP A 35 5.15 11.64 -19.05
N PRO A 36 4.49 11.01 -20.04
CA PRO A 36 3.19 11.49 -20.54
C PRO A 36 2.08 11.47 -19.48
N ALA A 37 2.12 10.52 -18.55
CA ALA A 37 1.11 10.36 -17.52
C ALA A 37 1.29 11.29 -16.30
N LEU A 38 2.38 12.08 -16.24
CA LEU A 38 2.71 12.90 -15.07
C LEU A 38 1.58 13.84 -14.63
N PRO A 39 0.89 14.59 -15.52
CA PRO A 39 -0.20 15.48 -15.09
C PRO A 39 -1.33 14.70 -14.40
N VAL A 40 -1.68 13.54 -14.97
CA VAL A 40 -2.71 12.65 -14.40
C VAL A 40 -2.24 12.07 -13.07
N ALA A 41 -0.98 11.64 -12.98
CA ALA A 41 -0.41 11.08 -11.76
C ALA A 41 -0.34 12.13 -10.63
N VAL A 42 0.03 13.37 -10.94
CA VAL A 42 0.04 14.50 -9.99
C VAL A 42 -1.38 14.79 -9.50
N ALA A 43 -2.34 14.91 -10.41
CA ALA A 43 -3.74 15.19 -10.06
C ALA A 43 -4.34 14.05 -9.23
N LEU A 44 -4.07 12.80 -9.61
CA LEU A 44 -4.48 11.62 -8.83
C LEU A 44 -3.86 11.67 -7.44
N GLN A 45 -2.55 11.86 -7.30
CA GLN A 45 -1.90 11.91 -5.99
C GLN A 45 -2.43 13.07 -5.14
N ALA A 46 -2.68 14.24 -5.73
CA ALA A 46 -3.29 15.39 -5.03
C ALA A 46 -4.67 15.01 -4.48
N HIS A 47 -5.50 14.40 -5.33
CA HIS A 47 -6.82 13.94 -4.95
C HIS A 47 -6.76 12.87 -3.85
N LEU A 48 -5.88 11.87 -3.97
CA LEU A 48 -5.67 10.83 -2.96
C LEU A 48 -5.26 11.41 -1.61
N VAL A 49 -4.34 12.38 -1.60
CA VAL A 49 -3.85 13.02 -0.37
C VAL A 49 -4.89 13.95 0.25
N ALA A 50 -5.72 14.59 -0.57
CA ALA A 50 -6.78 15.49 -0.13
C ALA A 50 -8.06 14.76 0.34
N ARG A 51 -8.11 13.42 0.29
CA ARG A 51 -9.28 12.66 0.75
C ARG A 51 -9.52 12.92 2.24
N PRO A 52 -10.72 13.41 2.64
CA PRO A 52 -10.99 13.77 4.04
C PRO A 52 -10.97 12.57 4.99
N HIS A 53 -11.19 11.36 4.47
CA HIS A 53 -11.20 10.12 5.23
C HIS A 53 -9.88 9.34 5.13
N ALA A 54 -8.84 9.93 4.54
CA ALA A 54 -7.51 9.33 4.46
C ALA A 54 -6.58 9.93 5.51
N ARG A 55 -5.85 9.07 6.22
CA ARG A 55 -4.76 9.44 7.12
C ARG A 55 -3.46 8.86 6.58
N TYR A 56 -2.49 9.73 6.35
CA TYR A 56 -1.17 9.35 5.86
C TYR A 56 -0.17 9.33 7.01
N TYR A 57 0.53 8.21 7.17
CA TYR A 57 1.60 8.06 8.13
C TYR A 57 2.92 8.02 7.39
N LEU A 58 3.87 8.84 7.83
CA LEU A 58 5.20 8.93 7.25
C LEU A 58 6.21 8.42 8.27
N SER A 59 7.16 7.59 7.82
CA SER A 59 8.29 7.17 8.67
C SER A 59 9.05 8.38 9.22
N PRO A 60 9.64 8.33 10.42
CA PRO A 60 10.40 9.45 11.00
C PRO A 60 11.47 10.02 10.05
N GLU A 61 12.19 9.14 9.34
CA GLU A 61 13.26 9.51 8.40
C GLU A 61 12.70 10.01 7.04
N ARG A 62 11.37 10.04 6.89
CA ARG A 62 10.66 10.44 5.67
C ARG A 62 11.10 9.64 4.45
N VAL A 63 11.12 8.33 4.58
CA VAL A 63 11.52 7.36 3.53
C VAL A 63 10.45 6.31 3.22
N ALA A 64 9.36 6.25 3.97
CA ALA A 64 8.21 5.41 3.64
C ALA A 64 6.92 6.12 4.05
N VAL A 65 5.85 5.84 3.32
CA VAL A 65 4.49 6.30 3.63
C VAL A 65 3.53 5.11 3.55
N ILE A 66 2.48 5.18 4.35
CA ILE A 66 1.32 4.29 4.31
C ILE A 66 0.07 5.15 4.52
N ALA A 67 -1.00 4.83 3.79
CA ALA A 67 -2.29 5.47 3.97
C ALA A 67 -3.25 4.51 4.66
N VAL A 68 -4.07 5.04 5.56
CA VAL A 68 -5.25 4.37 6.09
C VAL A 68 -6.45 5.19 5.67
N VAL A 69 -7.36 4.58 4.91
CA VAL A 69 -8.55 5.21 4.36
C VAL A 69 -9.78 4.60 5.00
N ALA A 70 -10.61 5.41 5.65
CA ALA A 70 -11.90 4.95 6.14
C ALA A 70 -12.89 4.82 4.97
N THR A 71 -13.52 3.66 4.87
CA THR A 71 -14.56 3.32 3.88
C THR A 71 -15.81 2.82 4.61
N ARG A 72 -16.88 2.56 3.85
CA ARG A 72 -18.11 1.96 4.41
C ARG A 72 -17.90 0.52 4.90
N GLU A 73 -16.87 -0.16 4.42
CA GLU A 73 -16.57 -1.56 4.77
C GLU A 73 -15.55 -1.69 5.90
N GLY A 74 -15.03 -0.56 6.40
CA GLY A 74 -14.00 -0.49 7.43
C GLY A 74 -12.79 0.34 6.99
N TRP A 75 -11.60 0.01 7.50
CA TRP A 75 -10.38 0.72 7.15
C TRP A 75 -9.60 0.00 6.07
N HIS A 76 -9.19 0.73 5.04
CA HIS A 76 -8.34 0.25 3.97
C HIS A 76 -6.91 0.77 4.17
N ILE A 77 -5.97 -0.17 4.31
CA ILE A 77 -4.55 0.15 4.32
C ILE A 77 -4.06 0.15 2.87
N GLU A 78 -3.67 1.33 2.39
CA GLU A 78 -3.30 1.63 1.01
C GLU A 78 -1.94 2.36 0.93
N ASP A 79 -1.52 2.66 -0.30
CA ASP A 79 -0.37 3.52 -0.62
C ASP A 79 0.94 3.20 0.14
N HIS A 80 1.29 1.91 0.15
CA HIS A 80 2.59 1.46 0.64
C HIS A 80 3.72 1.89 -0.31
N ILE A 81 4.24 3.10 -0.12
CA ILE A 81 5.30 3.66 -0.95
C ILE A 81 6.56 3.83 -0.12
N ALA A 82 7.69 3.31 -0.60
CA ALA A 82 8.99 3.46 0.03
C ALA A 82 9.99 4.10 -0.94
N ALA A 83 10.86 4.95 -0.40
CA ALA A 83 11.94 5.58 -1.13
C ALA A 83 12.85 4.54 -1.78
N ARG A 84 13.12 3.42 -1.09
CA ARG A 84 13.92 2.29 -1.57
C ARG A 84 13.13 0.98 -1.44
N PRO A 85 12.39 0.57 -2.48
CA PRO A 85 11.68 -0.72 -2.49
C PRO A 85 12.65 -1.89 -2.22
N GLY A 86 12.18 -2.91 -1.50
CA GLY A 86 12.98 -4.10 -1.15
C GLY A 86 13.87 -3.95 0.09
N THR A 87 14.11 -2.73 0.59
CA THR A 87 15.02 -2.48 1.75
C THR A 87 14.39 -2.64 3.13
N GLY A 88 13.13 -3.09 3.20
CA GLY A 88 12.41 -3.22 4.48
C GLY A 88 11.82 -1.91 5.04
N GLN A 89 12.06 -0.75 4.42
CA GLN A 89 11.52 0.56 4.87
C GLN A 89 10.00 0.56 5.10
N GLY A 90 9.22 -0.06 4.20
CA GLY A 90 7.77 -0.18 4.37
C GLY A 90 7.38 -1.10 5.52
N ALA A 91 8.15 -2.16 5.78
CA ALA A 91 7.92 -3.06 6.91
C ALA A 91 8.23 -2.36 8.23
N ALA A 92 9.33 -1.58 8.30
CA ALA A 92 9.67 -0.77 9.47
C ALA A 92 8.56 0.24 9.82
N LEU A 93 8.00 0.94 8.81
CA LEU A 93 6.88 1.84 9.04
C LEU A 93 5.62 1.10 9.52
N ARG A 94 5.32 -0.06 8.94
CA ARG A 94 4.18 -0.88 9.39
C ARG A 94 4.36 -1.35 10.83
N ALA A 95 5.56 -1.75 11.24
CA ALA A 95 5.83 -2.13 12.63
C ALA A 95 5.56 -0.99 13.63
N LEU A 96 5.70 0.27 13.21
CA LEU A 96 5.36 1.44 14.04
C LEU A 96 3.86 1.75 14.06
N VAL A 97 3.19 1.63 12.91
CA VAL A 97 1.79 2.07 12.74
C VAL A 97 0.78 0.99 13.14
N LEU A 98 1.05 -0.27 12.76
CA LEU A 98 0.07 -1.35 12.87
C LEU A 98 -0.38 -1.64 14.30
N PRO A 99 0.48 -1.71 15.34
CA PRO A 99 0.02 -2.04 16.69
C PRO A 99 -1.09 -1.11 17.18
N ARG A 100 -0.87 0.22 17.09
CA ARG A 100 -1.86 1.23 17.51
C ARG A 100 -3.10 1.25 16.61
N LEU A 101 -2.92 0.98 15.32
CA LEU A 101 -4.04 0.87 14.38
C LEU A 101 -4.93 -0.32 14.74
N LEU A 102 -4.34 -1.45 15.12
CA LEU A 102 -5.06 -2.66 15.51
C LEU A 102 -5.81 -2.45 16.81
N ASP A 103 -5.17 -1.84 17.83
CA ASP A 103 -5.81 -1.53 19.10
C ASP A 103 -7.10 -0.71 18.90
N HIS A 104 -7.05 0.31 18.04
CA HIS A 104 -8.22 1.13 17.72
C HIS A 104 -9.25 0.39 16.87
N ALA A 105 -8.80 -0.38 15.88
CA ALA A 105 -9.71 -1.15 15.04
C ALA A 105 -10.47 -2.20 15.88
N ASP A 106 -9.82 -2.83 16.85
CA ASP A 106 -10.47 -3.81 17.72
C ASP A 106 -11.43 -3.15 18.71
N ALA A 107 -11.02 -2.05 19.34
CA ALA A 107 -11.87 -1.29 20.27
C ALA A 107 -13.15 -0.77 19.59
N GLU A 108 -13.06 -0.36 18.33
CA GLU A 108 -14.19 0.19 17.56
C GLU A 108 -14.88 -0.85 16.66
N GLN A 109 -14.47 -2.12 16.73
CA GLN A 109 -15.00 -3.22 15.93
C GLN A 109 -14.93 -2.97 14.41
N ILE A 110 -13.82 -2.38 13.96
CA ILE A 110 -13.56 -2.02 12.57
C ILE A 110 -12.81 -3.14 11.86
N THR A 111 -13.33 -3.55 10.70
CA THR A 111 -12.65 -4.48 9.80
C THR A 111 -11.52 -3.76 9.06
N ILE A 112 -10.36 -4.41 8.94
CA ILE A 112 -9.23 -3.89 8.17
C ILE A 112 -9.12 -4.63 6.84
N HIS A 113 -8.92 -3.89 5.76
CA HIS A 113 -8.70 -4.41 4.42
C HIS A 113 -7.36 -3.90 3.86
N THR A 114 -6.73 -4.69 3.00
CA THR A 114 -5.59 -4.24 2.19
C THR A 114 -5.50 -5.04 0.90
N THR A 115 -4.67 -4.58 -0.04
CA THR A 115 -4.38 -5.32 -1.27
C THR A 115 -2.88 -5.52 -1.41
N ALA A 116 -2.46 -6.77 -1.45
CA ALA A 116 -1.09 -7.15 -1.77
C ALA A 116 -0.93 -7.29 -3.29
N ALA A 117 0.19 -6.80 -3.85
CA ALA A 117 0.39 -6.84 -5.30
C ALA A 117 0.61 -8.26 -5.87
N ASN A 118 0.99 -9.22 -5.01
CA ASN A 118 1.22 -10.63 -5.33
C ASN A 118 1.14 -11.50 -4.05
N GLU A 119 1.23 -12.82 -4.22
CA GLU A 119 1.14 -13.80 -3.11
C GLU A 119 2.29 -13.69 -2.11
N THR A 120 3.50 -13.41 -2.57
CA THR A 120 4.66 -13.20 -1.68
C THR A 120 4.45 -12.02 -0.73
N LEU A 121 3.91 -10.91 -1.24
CA LEU A 121 3.54 -9.75 -0.43
C LEU A 121 2.34 -10.05 0.46
N ALA A 122 1.39 -10.86 0.00
CA ALA A 122 0.25 -11.26 0.82
C ALA A 122 0.70 -12.08 2.03
N ALA A 123 1.55 -13.08 1.81
CA ALA A 123 2.14 -13.88 2.89
C ALA A 123 2.94 -13.00 3.87
N ARG A 124 3.71 -12.04 3.35
CA ARG A 124 4.42 -11.07 4.20
C ARG A 124 3.46 -10.23 5.05
N TYR A 125 2.42 -9.66 4.45
CA TYR A 125 1.45 -8.86 5.19
C TYR A 125 0.72 -9.69 6.24
N ALA A 126 0.38 -10.95 5.94
CA ALA A 126 -0.21 -11.87 6.91
C ALA A 126 0.72 -12.16 8.09
N SER A 127 2.04 -12.26 7.85
CA SER A 127 3.02 -12.43 8.93
C SER A 127 3.24 -11.16 9.77
N GLU A 128 3.03 -9.98 9.18
CA GLU A 128 3.21 -8.68 9.85
C GLU A 128 1.94 -8.22 10.60
N LEU A 129 0.75 -8.67 10.19
CA LEU A 129 -0.53 -8.21 10.70
C LEU A 129 -1.36 -9.41 11.20
N PRO A 130 -1.39 -9.68 12.51
CA PRO A 130 -2.11 -10.83 13.08
C PRO A 130 -3.60 -10.83 12.71
N GLY A 131 -4.12 -11.98 12.25
CA GLY A 131 -5.51 -12.13 11.84
C GLY A 131 -5.82 -11.67 10.40
N LEU A 132 -4.83 -11.15 9.67
CA LEU A 132 -4.99 -10.83 8.25
C LEU A 132 -5.01 -12.10 7.40
N ARG A 133 -6.10 -12.30 6.67
CA ARG A 133 -6.28 -13.43 5.75
C ARG A 133 -6.43 -12.97 4.31
N ASP A 134 -5.94 -13.79 3.40
CA ASP A 134 -6.19 -13.64 1.97
C ASP A 134 -7.64 -14.04 1.66
N VAL A 135 -8.42 -13.13 1.07
CA VAL A 135 -9.82 -13.33 0.71
C VAL A 135 -10.02 -13.42 -0.81
N GLY A 136 -8.95 -13.73 -1.53
CA GLY A 136 -8.95 -14.03 -2.96
C GLY A 136 -8.38 -12.91 -3.82
N ARG A 137 -8.73 -12.94 -5.10
CA ARG A 137 -8.07 -12.12 -6.12
C ARG A 137 -8.44 -10.63 -6.02
N GLY A 138 -7.42 -9.76 -6.11
CA GLY A 138 -7.56 -8.32 -6.28
C GLY A 138 -7.86 -7.92 -7.72
N ARG A 139 -8.59 -6.81 -7.90
CA ARG A 139 -8.81 -6.17 -9.20
C ARG A 139 -7.86 -4.98 -9.37
N PRO A 140 -7.18 -4.83 -10.53
CA PRO A 140 -7.11 -5.76 -11.65
C PRO A 140 -6.15 -6.95 -11.43
N ARG A 141 -5.33 -6.90 -10.38
CA ARG A 141 -4.34 -7.92 -10.00
C ARG A 141 -4.09 -7.91 -8.49
N GLY A 142 -3.33 -8.87 -8.00
CA GLY A 142 -2.94 -8.98 -6.60
C GLY A 142 -3.90 -9.85 -5.77
N ARG A 143 -3.77 -9.76 -4.45
CA ARG A 143 -4.56 -10.49 -3.46
C ARG A 143 -5.26 -9.50 -2.55
N ARG A 144 -6.58 -9.64 -2.39
CA ARG A 144 -7.35 -8.89 -1.39
C ARG A 144 -7.12 -9.57 -0.06
N MET A 145 -6.93 -8.76 0.98
CA MET A 145 -6.71 -9.25 2.32
C MET A 145 -7.65 -8.54 3.28
N ARG A 146 -8.14 -9.29 4.27
CA ARG A 146 -9.10 -8.80 5.27
C ARG A 146 -8.71 -9.33 6.64
N ARG A 147 -8.85 -8.49 7.66
CA ARG A 147 -8.79 -8.85 9.08
C ARG A 147 -10.08 -8.39 9.74
N ASP A 148 -10.75 -9.30 10.41
CA ASP A 148 -11.86 -8.97 11.31
C ASP A 148 -11.30 -8.48 12.66
N PRO A 149 -12.03 -7.59 13.37
CA PRO A 149 -11.60 -7.15 14.69
C PRO A 149 -11.51 -8.32 15.67
N ALA A 150 -10.53 -8.27 16.58
CA ALA A 150 -10.50 -9.18 17.72
C ALA A 150 -11.67 -8.85 18.67
N LYS A 151 -12.24 -9.87 19.29
CA LYS A 151 -13.27 -9.72 20.33
C LYS A 151 -12.62 -9.37 21.66
#